data_AF-A0A1L9P725-F1
#
_entry.id   AF-A0A1L9P725-F1
#
_cell.length_a   1.000
_cell.length_b   1.000
_cell.length_c   1.000
_cell.angle_alpha   90.00
_cell.angle_beta   90.00
_cell.angle_gamma   90.00
#
_symmetry.space_group_name_H-M   'P 1'
#
loop_
_entity.id
_entity.type
_entity.pdbx_description
1 polymer ?
#
loop_
_entity_poly.entity_id
_entity_poly.type
_entity_poly.pdbx_seq_one_letter_code
_entity_poly.pdbx_strand_id
1 'polypeptide(L)' 'MCNHFKNYYIYSTCSQPSSHIIRTSVDEPKEARCAESPHDRFIVVVGKCLLCNRH' A
#
# COMPACT_ATOMS: atom_id res chain seq x y z
N MET A 1 -6.42 3.31 -20.04
CA MET A 1 -5.50 2.89 -18.97
C MET A 1 -6.21 3.11 -17.64
N CYS A 2 -6.45 2.04 -16.87
CA CYS A 2 -7.13 2.12 -15.58
C CYS A 2 -6.18 2.71 -14.53
N ASN A 3 -6.65 3.74 -13.83
CA ASN A 3 -5.86 4.44 -12.80
C ASN A 3 -6.40 4.18 -11.38
N HIS A 4 -7.24 3.16 -11.20
CA HIS A 4 -7.81 2.81 -9.90
C HIS A 4 -7.01 1.68 -9.24
N PHE A 5 -6.20 2.04 -8.26
CA PHE A 5 -5.28 1.12 -7.58
C PHE A 5 -5.51 1.13 -6.07
N LYS A 6 -5.47 -0.06 -5.46
CA LYS A 6 -5.28 -0.26 -4.01
C LYS A 6 -3.79 -0.35 -3.73
N ASN A 7 -3.25 0.66 -3.07
CA ASN A 7 -1.86 0.67 -2.65
C ASN A 7 -1.71 0.03 -1.28
N TYR A 8 -0.82 -0.96 -1.18
CA TYR A 8 -0.40 -1.64 0.04
C TYR A 8 1.06 -1.30 0.33
N TYR A 9 1.33 -0.70 1.49
CA TYR A 9 2.69 -0.32 1.89
C TYR A 9 3.33 -1.40 2.79
N ILE A 10 4.46 -1.94 2.35
CA ILE A 10 5.25 -2.96 3.06
C ILE A 10 6.56 -2.33 3.53
N TYR A 11 6.84 -2.35 4.82
CA TYR A 11 8.04 -1.72 5.39
C TYR A 11 9.14 -2.75 5.58
N SER A 12 10.26 -2.60 4.87
CA SER A 12 11.26 -3.68 4.73
C SER A 12 12.21 -3.85 5.92
N THR A 13 12.26 -2.90 6.84
CA THR A 13 13.20 -2.96 7.99
C THR A 13 12.54 -3.50 9.26
N CYS A 14 11.28 -3.93 9.22
CA CYS A 14 10.64 -4.53 10.39
C CYS A 14 11.16 -5.98 10.52
N SER A 15 11.33 -6.48 11.74
CA SER A 15 11.72 -7.89 11.99
C SER A 15 10.68 -8.89 11.47
N GLN A 16 9.42 -8.47 11.36
CA GLN A 16 8.32 -9.21 10.74
C GLN A 16 7.60 -8.32 9.72
N PRO A 17 8.08 -8.23 8.47
CA PRO A 17 7.52 -7.31 7.47
C PRO A 17 6.05 -7.63 7.12
N SER A 18 5.62 -8.88 7.26
CA SER A 18 4.23 -9.32 7.09
C SER A 18 3.27 -8.77 8.17
N SER A 19 3.78 -8.38 9.35
CA SER A 19 2.99 -7.85 10.46
C SER A 19 2.69 -6.35 10.31
N HIS A 20 3.28 -5.67 9.33
CA HIS A 20 3.20 -4.22 9.14
C HIS A 20 2.62 -3.83 7.78
N ILE A 21 1.45 -4.37 7.44
CA ILE A 21 0.62 -3.86 6.35
C ILE A 21 -0.21 -2.69 6.92
N ILE A 22 0.28 -1.47 6.77
CA ILE A 22 -0.16 -0.36 7.64
C ILE A 22 -1.24 0.51 6.99
N ARG A 23 -1.33 0.49 5.67
CA ARG A 23 -2.25 1.39 4.98
C ARG A 23 -2.69 0.81 3.65
N THR A 24 -4.00 0.58 3.54
CA THR A 24 -4.68 0.40 2.28
C THR A 24 -5.17 1.78 1.87
N SER A 25 -4.62 2.36 0.80
CA SER A 25 -5.09 3.61 0.22
C SER A 25 -5.59 3.34 -1.18
N VAL A 26 -6.80 3.81 -1.48
CA VAL A 26 -7.36 3.73 -2.83
C VAL A 26 -7.18 5.10 -3.47
N ASP A 27 -6.47 5.14 -4.60
CA ASP A 27 -6.46 6.34 -5.45
C ASP A 27 -7.74 6.32 -6.31
N GLU A 28 -8.67 7.25 -6.02
CA GLU A 28 -9.88 7.44 -6.80
C GLU A 28 -9.70 8.58 -7.82
N PRO A 29 -9.55 8.30 -9.12
CA PRO A 29 -9.85 9.28 -10.15
C PRO A 29 -11.37 9.37 -10.32
N LYS A 30 -11.91 10.61 -10.38
CA LYS A 30 -13.35 10.89 -10.48
C LYS A 30 -14.06 10.28 -11.70
N GLU A 31 -13.34 9.78 -12.70
CA GLU A 31 -13.90 9.55 -14.04
C GLU A 31 -14.05 8.12 -14.54
N ALA A 32 -13.53 7.07 -13.89
CA ALA A 32 -13.82 5.71 -14.37
C ALA A 32 -13.57 4.63 -13.32
N ARG A 33 -14.65 4.05 -12.79
CA ARG A 33 -14.61 2.75 -12.11
C ARG A 33 -14.48 1.68 -13.20
N CYS A 34 -13.32 1.05 -13.31
CA CYS A 34 -13.13 -0.07 -14.24
C CYS A 34 -13.86 -1.31 -13.69
N ALA A 35 -14.49 -2.10 -14.56
CA ALA A 35 -15.28 -3.27 -14.15
C ALA A 35 -14.47 -4.33 -13.38
N GLU A 36 -13.15 -4.36 -13.60
CA GLU A 36 -12.20 -5.28 -12.95
C GLU A 36 -11.37 -4.58 -11.84
N SER A 37 -11.76 -3.36 -11.46
CA SER A 37 -11.04 -2.56 -10.46
C SER A 37 -11.58 -2.79 -9.04
N PRO A 38 -10.80 -2.48 -7.98
CA PRO A 38 -9.42 -1.95 -7.98
C PRO A 38 -8.35 -3.02 -8.21
N HIS A 39 -7.25 -2.62 -8.86
CA HIS A 39 -6.06 -3.46 -8.97
C HIS A 39 -5.17 -3.32 -7.74
N ASP A 40 -4.51 -4.41 -7.32
CA ASP A 40 -3.61 -4.39 -6.17
C ASP A 40 -2.19 -3.94 -6.56
N ARG A 41 -1.64 -3.00 -5.80
CA ARG A 41 -0.27 -2.51 -5.95
C ARG A 41 0.47 -2.59 -4.62
N PHE A 42 1.56 -3.35 -4.59
CA PHE A 42 2.42 -3.47 -3.41
C PHE A 42 3.62 -2.52 -3.53
N ILE A 43 3.78 -1.64 -2.54
CA ILE A 43 4.83 -0.62 -2.48
C ILE A 43 5.74 -0.96 -1.30
N VAL A 44 6.99 -1.34 -1.59
CA VAL A 44 7.99 -1.59 -0.55
C VAL A 44 8.65 -0.28 -0.15
N VAL A 45 8.48 0.10 1.11
CA VAL A 45 9.11 1.28 1.71
C VAL A 45 10.37 0.83 2.44
N VAL A 46 11.51 1.32 1.96
CA VAL A 46 12.83 1.02 2.53
C VAL A 46 13.22 2.11 3.53
N GLY A 47 13.69 1.71 4.71
CA GLY A 47 14.02 2.61 5.82
C GLY A 47 13.22 2.30 7.08
N LYS A 48 13.67 2.81 8.24
CA LYS A 48 13.10 2.51 9.57
C LYS A 48 11.58 2.47 9.54
N CYS A 49 11.04 1.28 9.76
CA CYS A 49 9.61 0.98 9.89
C CYS A 49 8.97 1.96 10.90
N LEU A 50 8.11 2.87 10.42
CA LEU A 50 7.53 3.94 11.25
C LEU A 50 6.67 3.42 12.40
N LEU A 51 6.19 2.17 12.30
CA LEU A 51 5.50 1.49 13.40
C LEU A 51 6.45 0.80 14.37
N CYS A 52 7.52 0.16 13.91
CA CYS A 52 8.53 -0.39 14.84
C CYS A 52 9.30 0.71 15.57
N ASN A 53 9.49 1.88 14.96
CA ASN A 53 10.24 3.00 15.52
C ASN A 53 9.42 3.86 16.51
N ARG A 54 8.21 3.42 16.90
CA ARG A 54 7.41 4.02 17.98
C ARG A 54 7.51 3.28 19.31
N HIS A 55 8.38 2.28 19.43
CA HIS A 55 8.76 1.67 20.70
C HIS A 55 9.94 2.39 21.34
#